data_AF-A0A519FV82-F1
#
_entry.id   AF-A0A519FV82-F1
#
_cell.length_a   1.000
_cell.length_b   1.000
_cell.length_c   1.000
_cell.angle_alpha   90.00
_cell.angle_beta   90.00
_cell.angle_gamma   90.00
#
_symmetry.space_group_name_H-M   'P 1'
#
loop_
_entity.id
_entity.type
_entity.pdbx_description
1 polymer ?
#
loop_
_entity_poly.entity_id
_entity_poly.type
_entity_poly.pdbx_seq_one_letter_code
_entity_poly.pdbx_strand_id
1 'polypeptide(L)'
;MTTEVTARRAPVRRGVPLVGGTVAYLRDPLRFMTDHLARYGPVSEMGFLGRKWTILLGPDACGEALRNPDKAFANKPGWGELVGPFFDGGLMLLD
;
A
#
# COMPACT_ATOMS: atom_id res chain seq x y z
N MET A 1 26.61 15.03 6.47
CA MET A 1 26.90 14.21 5.28
C MET A 1 25.60 13.50 4.92
N THR A 2 24.79 14.11 4.06
CA THR A 2 23.46 13.61 3.68
C THR A 2 23.66 12.52 2.63
N THR A 3 23.47 11.26 3.01
CA THR A 3 23.57 10.15 2.07
C THR A 3 22.37 10.24 1.12
N GLU A 4 22.64 10.54 -0.14
CA GLU A 4 21.63 10.55 -1.19
C GLU A 4 21.24 9.09 -1.48
N VAL A 5 20.15 8.62 -0.86
CA VAL A 5 19.62 7.29 -1.14
C VAL A 5 18.94 7.34 -2.50
N THR A 6 19.61 6.84 -3.54
CA THR A 6 18.97 6.65 -4.85
C THR A 6 17.95 5.53 -4.72
N ALA A 7 16.68 5.88 -4.51
CA ALA A 7 15.61 4.91 -4.33
C ALA A 7 15.41 4.09 -5.61
N ARG A 8 15.64 2.77 -5.55
CA ARG A 8 15.32 1.85 -6.64
C ARG A 8 13.80 1.80 -6.82
N ARG A 9 13.34 1.96 -8.07
CA ARG A 9 11.91 1.89 -8.37
C ARG A 9 11.37 0.50 -8.04
N ALA A 10 10.27 0.46 -7.28
CA ALA A 10 9.61 -0.78 -6.90
C ALA A 10 8.99 -1.49 -8.14
N PRO A 11 8.95 -2.83 -8.17
CA PRO A 11 8.29 -3.59 -9.23
C PRO A 11 6.79 -3.24 -9.32
N VAL A 12 6.24 -3.14 -10.53
CA VAL A 12 4.84 -2.76 -10.76
C VAL A 12 4.05 -3.91 -11.37
N ARG A 13 2.94 -4.29 -10.73
CA ARG A 13 1.94 -5.19 -11.32
C ARG A 13 1.11 -4.45 -12.37
N ARG A 14 1.20 -4.89 -13.62
CA ARG A 14 0.32 -4.43 -14.70
C ARG A 14 -1.09 -4.97 -14.48
N GLY A 15 -2.11 -4.16 -14.77
CA GLY A 15 -3.51 -4.51 -14.62
C GLY A 15 -4.37 -3.82 -15.66
N VAL A 16 -5.68 -4.06 -15.60
CA VAL A 16 -6.66 -3.38 -16.48
C VAL A 16 -6.58 -1.88 -16.23
N PRO A 17 -6.60 -1.01 -17.27
CA PRO A 17 -6.65 0.44 -17.06
C PRO A 17 -7.81 0.83 -16.13
N LEU A 18 -7.58 1.80 -15.24
CA LEU A 18 -8.52 2.30 -14.21
C LEU A 18 -8.87 1.30 -13.09
N VAL A 19 -9.17 0.04 -13.40
CA VAL A 19 -9.59 -0.95 -12.39
C VAL A 19 -8.40 -1.68 -11.75
N GLY A 20 -7.27 -1.75 -12.44
CA GLY A 20 -6.03 -2.37 -11.95
C GLY A 20 -6.24 -3.83 -11.55
N GLY A 21 -5.85 -4.17 -10.32
CA GLY A 21 -6.05 -5.48 -9.70
C GLY A 21 -7.35 -5.64 -8.91
N THR A 22 -8.19 -4.60 -8.85
CA THR A 22 -9.31 -4.51 -7.89
C THR A 22 -10.29 -5.68 -7.96
N VAL A 23 -10.76 -6.04 -9.16
CA VAL A 23 -11.73 -7.15 -9.31
C VAL A 23 -11.12 -8.49 -8.91
N ALA A 24 -9.85 -8.71 -9.23
CA ALA A 24 -9.16 -9.94 -8.86
C ALA A 24 -8.96 -10.03 -7.34
N TYR A 25 -8.61 -8.91 -6.69
CA TYR A 25 -8.52 -8.82 -5.24
C TYR A 25 -9.87 -9.09 -4.56
N LEU A 26 -10.96 -8.47 -5.05
CA LEU A 26 -12.29 -8.66 -4.46
C LEU A 26 -12.81 -10.09 -4.59
N ARG A 27 -12.38 -10.83 -5.62
CA ARG A 27 -12.76 -12.23 -5.83
C ARG A 27 -12.05 -13.17 -4.85
N ASP A 28 -10.76 -12.99 -4.65
CA ASP A 28 -9.93 -13.85 -3.79
C ASP A 28 -8.72 -13.07 -3.26
N PRO A 29 -8.88 -12.34 -2.15
CA PRO A 29 -7.87 -11.40 -1.68
C PRO A 29 -6.60 -12.10 -1.19
N LEU A 30 -6.75 -13.25 -0.52
CA LEU A 30 -5.61 -14.00 0.03
C LEU A 30 -4.75 -14.58 -1.08
N ARG A 31 -5.36 -15.24 -2.07
CA ARG A 31 -4.62 -15.75 -3.22
C ARG A 31 -3.97 -14.61 -4.00
N PHE A 32 -4.72 -13.53 -4.24
CA PHE A 32 -4.21 -12.37 -4.96
C PHE A 32 -2.98 -11.77 -4.30
N MET A 33 -2.99 -11.56 -2.98
CA MET A 33 -1.86 -10.98 -2.25
C MET A 33 -0.68 -11.95 -2.13
N THR A 34 -0.95 -13.26 -1.96
CA THR A 34 0.09 -14.29 -1.94
C THR A 34 0.81 -14.38 -3.29
N ASP A 35 0.05 -14.41 -4.40
CA ASP A 35 0.61 -14.40 -5.75
C ASP A 35 1.38 -13.11 -6.05
N HIS A 36 0.90 -11.97 -5.54
CA HIS A 36 1.56 -10.68 -5.71
C HIS A 36 2.92 -10.65 -4.98
N LEU A 37 2.96 -11.09 -3.73
CA LEU A 37 4.20 -11.23 -2.96
C LEU A 37 5.21 -12.13 -3.67
N ALA A 38 4.78 -13.31 -4.13
CA ALA A 38 5.65 -14.26 -4.80
C ALA A 38 6.27 -13.71 -6.11
N ARG A 39 5.54 -12.86 -6.84
CA ARG A 39 5.97 -12.34 -8.15
C ARG A 39 6.72 -11.02 -8.09
N TYR A 40 6.35 -10.13 -7.16
CA TYR A 40 6.83 -8.75 -7.13
C TYR A 40 7.64 -8.43 -5.87
N GLY A 41 7.63 -9.32 -4.87
CA GLY A 41 8.33 -9.14 -3.62
C GLY A 41 7.57 -8.29 -2.58
N PRO A 42 8.18 -8.09 -1.41
CA PRO A 42 7.55 -7.52 -0.22
C PRO A 42 7.20 -6.04 -0.34
N VAL A 43 7.86 -5.30 -1.25
CA VAL A 43 7.56 -3.89 -1.56
C VAL A 43 7.39 -3.74 -3.06
N SER A 44 6.17 -3.45 -3.49
CA SER A 44 5.81 -3.39 -4.91
C SER A 44 4.62 -2.48 -5.15
N GLU A 45 4.38 -2.07 -6.40
CA GLU A 45 3.28 -1.19 -6.76
C GLU A 45 2.19 -1.93 -7.55
N MET A 46 0.94 -1.51 -7.39
CA MET A 46 -0.15 -1.93 -8.28
C MET A 46 -1.22 -0.85 -8.44
N GLY A 47 -1.95 -0.90 -9.54
CA GLY A 47 -3.22 -0.18 -9.66
C GLY A 47 -4.29 -0.84 -8.80
N PHE A 48 -4.95 -0.10 -7.92
CA PHE A 48 -6.05 -0.56 -7.07
C PHE A 48 -7.00 0.61 -6.79
N LEU A 49 -8.31 0.38 -6.87
CA LEU A 49 -9.36 1.41 -6.67
C LEU A 49 -9.10 2.71 -7.46
N GLY A 50 -8.76 2.61 -8.75
CA GLY A 50 -8.54 3.81 -9.58
C GLY A 50 -7.20 4.52 -9.36
N ARG A 51 -6.37 4.07 -8.41
CA ARG A 51 -5.12 4.75 -8.02
C ARG A 51 -3.93 3.81 -8.04
N LYS A 52 -2.72 4.37 -7.99
CA LYS A 52 -1.49 3.59 -7.80
C LYS A 52 -1.21 3.46 -6.31
N TRP A 53 -1.03 2.23 -5.84
CA TRP A 53 -0.75 1.91 -4.43
C TRP A 53 0.61 1.23 -4.32
N THR A 54 1.34 1.56 -3.25
CA THR A 54 2.49 0.78 -2.80
C THR A 54 2.01 -0.25 -1.79
N ILE A 55 2.35 -1.50 -2.03
CA ILE A 55 1.90 -2.66 -1.27
C ILE A 55 3.09 -3.15 -0.45
N LEU A 56 2.86 -3.31 0.84
CA LEU A 56 3.83 -3.78 1.83
C LEU A 56 3.34 -5.13 2.34
N LEU A 57 4.08 -6.19 2.06
CA LEU A 57 3.75 -7.56 2.44
C LEU A 57 4.92 -8.22 3.16
N GLY A 58 4.60 -9.00 4.19
CA GLY A 58 5.59 -9.72 4.99
C GLY A 58 6.05 -8.94 6.22
N PRO A 59 6.75 -9.61 7.15
CA PRO A 59 7.01 -9.09 8.49
C PRO A 59 7.88 -7.83 8.50
N ASP A 60 8.89 -7.74 7.64
CA ASP A 60 9.82 -6.61 7.64
C ASP A 60 9.15 -5.34 7.07
N ALA A 61 8.52 -5.46 5.90
CA ALA A 61 7.86 -4.34 5.23
C ALA A 61 6.66 -3.82 6.04
N CYS A 62 5.82 -4.72 6.58
CA CYS A 62 4.74 -4.31 7.46
C CYS A 62 5.28 -3.75 8.78
N GLY A 63 6.34 -4.35 9.34
CA GLY A 63 6.94 -3.91 10.59
C GLY A 63 7.50 -2.50 10.52
N GLU A 64 8.11 -2.11 9.40
CA GLU A 64 8.59 -0.74 9.17
C GLU A 64 7.44 0.27 9.14
N ALA A 65 6.42 -0.01 8.33
CA ALA A 65 5.28 0.90 8.17
C ALA A 65 4.41 1.01 9.43
N LEU A 66 4.23 -0.08 10.17
CA LEU A 66 3.43 -0.09 11.39
C LEU A 66 4.15 0.54 12.59
N ARG A 67 5.48 0.39 12.68
CA ARG A 67 6.26 1.07 13.72
C ARG A 67 6.46 2.55 13.42
N ASN A 68 6.61 2.89 12.14
CA ASN A 68 6.76 4.27 11.65
C ASN A 68 7.73 5.12 12.49
N PRO A 69 8.96 4.65 12.80
CA PRO A 69 9.85 5.32 13.76
C PRO A 69 10.24 6.73 13.30
N ASP A 70 10.37 6.92 11.99
CA ASP A 70 10.74 8.19 11.37
C ASP A 70 9.53 9.09 11.05
N LYS A 71 8.31 8.67 11.41
CA LYS A 71 7.05 9.37 11.06
C LYS A 71 6.91 9.65 9.56
N ALA A 72 7.39 8.72 8.73
CA ALA A 72 7.37 8.81 7.28
C ALA A 72 5.99 8.49 6.68
N PHE A 73 5.13 7.76 7.40
CA PHE A 73 3.78 7.40 6.98
C PHE A 73 2.73 8.24 7.73
N ALA A 74 1.64 8.61 7.05
CA ALA A 74 0.53 9.34 7.63
C ALA A 74 -0.79 8.58 7.41
N ASN A 75 -1.59 8.43 8.47
CA ASN A 75 -2.81 7.63 8.43
C ASN A 75 -3.98 8.41 7.81
N LYS A 76 -4.14 9.69 8.18
CA LYS A 76 -5.25 10.53 7.74
C LYS A 76 -5.39 10.64 6.20
N PRO A 77 -4.33 10.92 5.42
CA PRO A 77 -4.45 10.99 3.96
C PRO A 77 -4.75 9.64 3.29
N GLY A 78 -4.35 8.53 3.92
CA GLY A 78 -4.61 7.19 3.39
C GLY A 78 -6.04 6.72 3.68
N TRP A 79 -6.44 6.74 4.95
CA TRP A 79 -7.76 6.27 5.38
C TRP A 79 -8.88 7.25 5.04
N GLY A 80 -8.62 8.56 5.00
CA GLY A 80 -9.61 9.58 4.61
C GLY A 80 -10.23 9.30 3.23
N GLU A 81 -9.48 8.69 2.33
CA GLU A 81 -9.90 8.35 0.97
C GLU A 81 -10.84 7.15 0.90
N LEU A 82 -10.73 6.22 1.87
CA LEU A 82 -11.53 4.99 1.90
C LEU A 82 -12.71 5.09 2.86
N VAL A 83 -12.51 5.74 4.01
CA VAL A 83 -13.46 5.71 5.14
C VAL A 83 -13.73 7.08 5.76
N GLY A 84 -13.08 8.15 5.27
CA GLY A 84 -13.24 9.51 5.78
C GLY A 84 -14.70 9.97 5.96
N PRO A 85 -15.61 9.76 4.99
CA PRO A 85 -17.02 10.13 5.12
C PRO A 85 -17.77 9.41 6.26
N PHE A 86 -17.24 8.30 6.78
CA PHE A 86 -17.90 7.47 7.78
C PHE A 86 -17.28 7.57 9.19
N PHE A 87 -16.03 8.07 9.31
CA PHE A 87 -15.27 8.05 10.57
C PHE A 87 -14.53 9.37 10.86
N ASP A 88 -15.06 10.49 10.37
CA ASP A 88 -14.42 11.80 10.58
C ASP A 88 -14.21 12.08 12.08
N GLY A 89 -12.97 12.38 12.47
CA GLY A 89 -12.56 12.55 13.88
C GLY A 89 -12.32 11.26 14.70
N GLY A 90 -12.34 10.08 14.08
CA GLY A 90 -12.03 8.81 14.74
C GLY A 90 -10.56 8.68 15.17
N LEU A 91 -10.31 7.95 16.27
CA LEU A 91 -8.96 7.75 16.86
C LEU A 91 -7.89 7.29 15.86
N MET A 92 -8.26 6.51 14.84
CA MET A 92 -7.36 6.03 13.78
C MET A 92 -6.94 7.12 12.77
N LEU A 93 -7.62 8.27 12.74
CA LEU A 93 -7.37 9.39 11.81
C LEU A 93 -6.69 10.59 12.48
N LEU A 94 -6.36 10.50 13.77
CA LEU A 94 -5.76 11.59 14.55
C LEU A 94 -4.22 11.62 14.48
N ASP A 95 -3.61 10.67 13.77
CA ASP A 95 -2.17 10.56 13.51
C ASP A 95 -1.81 11.01 12.08
#